data_AF-A0A520GUH4-F1
#
_entry.id   AF-A0A520GUH4-F1
#
_cell.length_a   1.000
_cell.length_b   1.000
_cell.length_c   1.000
_cell.angle_alpha   90.00
_cell.angle_beta   90.00
_cell.angle_gamma   90.00
#
_symmetry.space_group_name_H-M   'P 1'
#
loop_
_entity.id
_entity.type
_entity.pdbx_description
1 polymer ?
#
loop_
_entity_poly.entity_id
_entity_poly.type
_entity_poly.pdbx_seq_one_letter_code
_entity_poly.pdbx_strand_id
1 'polypeptide(L)'
;YLETPSREPITFDLSLAYFNSSSAKALMNLFMPLEDAAAAGRPVTIRWHFAEGDDTIEEAGEDFAADFDHARFEMVKEVVA
;
A
#
# COMPACT_ATOMS: atom_id res chain seq x y z
N TYR A 1 -17.43 -1.61 0.59
CA TYR A 1 -16.70 -1.26 1.85
C TYR A 1 -16.50 0.24 1.95
N LEU A 2 -15.81 0.88 1.01
CA LEU A 2 -15.57 2.34 1.03
C LEU A 2 -16.82 3.19 0.78
N GLU A 3 -17.81 2.66 0.06
CA GLU A 3 -19.09 3.35 -0.22
C GLU A 3 -19.95 3.59 1.04
N THR A 4 -19.64 2.92 2.15
CA THR A 4 -20.32 3.15 3.43
C THR A 4 -19.52 4.18 4.23
N PRO A 5 -20.09 5.37 4.54
CA PRO A 5 -19.41 6.38 5.32
C PRO A 5 -19.00 5.83 6.69
N SER A 6 -17.70 5.78 6.93
CA SER A 6 -17.12 5.33 8.20
C SER A 6 -15.83 6.10 8.48
N ARG A 7 -15.58 6.36 9.77
CA ARG A 7 -14.29 6.92 10.25
C ARG A 7 -13.38 5.85 10.84
N GLU A 8 -13.79 4.59 10.81
CA GLU A 8 -12.97 3.49 11.30
C GLU A 8 -11.69 3.39 10.47
N PRO A 9 -10.51 3.29 11.10
CA PRO A 9 -9.25 3.16 10.38
C PRO A 9 -9.24 1.95 9.42
N ILE A 10 -8.58 2.10 8.28
CA ILE A 10 -8.26 1.01 7.37
C ILE A 10 -6.77 0.71 7.48
N THR A 11 -6.44 -0.57 7.65
CA THR A 11 -5.08 -1.06 7.45
C THR A 11 -5.10 -2.08 6.33
N PHE A 12 -4.30 -1.85 5.29
CA PHE A 12 -4.14 -2.73 4.15
C PHE A 12 -2.74 -3.34 4.18
N ASP A 13 -2.67 -4.65 4.38
CA ASP A 13 -1.41 -5.39 4.39
C ASP A 13 -1.18 -6.06 3.05
N LEU A 14 -0.01 -5.82 2.46
CA LEU A 14 0.39 -6.43 1.21
C LEU A 14 1.77 -7.06 1.33
N SER A 15 1.86 -8.36 1.07
CA SER A 15 3.13 -9.07 0.82
C SER A 15 3.08 -9.65 -0.60
N LEU A 16 4.06 -9.34 -1.43
CA LEU A 16 4.15 -9.83 -2.81
C LEU A 16 5.35 -10.75 -2.97
N ALA A 17 5.15 -11.90 -3.61
CA ALA A 17 6.25 -12.78 -4.02
C ALA A 17 6.79 -12.46 -5.43
N TYR A 18 6.08 -11.61 -6.19
CA TYR A 18 6.45 -11.24 -7.54
C TYR A 18 5.74 -9.94 -7.96
N PHE A 19 6.48 -9.04 -8.61
CA PHE A 19 5.97 -7.76 -9.09
C PHE A 19 6.34 -7.53 -10.55
N ASN A 20 5.43 -6.90 -11.29
CA ASN A 20 5.62 -6.50 -12.67
C ASN A 20 4.62 -5.39 -13.04
N SER A 21 4.67 -4.93 -14.29
CA SER A 21 3.82 -3.85 -14.79
C SER A 21 2.31 -4.13 -14.76
N SER A 22 1.88 -5.40 -14.83
CA SER A 22 0.47 -5.79 -14.65
C SER A 22 0.07 -5.72 -13.17
N SER A 23 0.93 -6.18 -12.26
CA SER A 23 0.72 -6.04 -10.82
C SER A 23 0.64 -4.56 -10.42
N ALA A 24 1.52 -3.72 -10.97
CA ALA A 24 1.53 -2.29 -10.70
C ALA A 24 0.19 -1.63 -11.02
N LYS A 25 -0.35 -1.87 -12.23
CA LYS A 25 -1.65 -1.34 -12.65
C LYS A 25 -2.80 -1.82 -11.76
N ALA A 26 -2.77 -3.09 -11.36
CA ALA A 26 -3.80 -3.65 -10.49
C ALA A 26 -3.76 -3.00 -9.10
N LEU A 27 -2.58 -2.81 -8.53
CA LEU A 27 -2.39 -2.18 -7.23
C LEU A 27 -2.77 -0.70 -7.26
N MET A 28 -2.44 0.03 -8.32
CA MET A 28 -2.90 1.42 -8.48
C MET A 28 -4.41 1.54 -8.48
N ASN A 29 -5.11 0.69 -9.24
CA ASN A 29 -6.57 0.68 -9.24
C ASN A 29 -7.17 0.34 -7.87
N LEU A 30 -6.44 -0.40 -7.03
CA LEU A 30 -6.88 -0.75 -5.68
C LEU A 30 -6.56 0.35 -4.67
N PHE A 31 -5.41 1.01 -4.80
CA PHE A 31 -4.94 2.00 -3.84
C PHE A 31 -5.52 3.41 -4.09
N MET A 32 -5.85 3.78 -5.32
CA MET A 32 -6.47 5.07 -5.62
C MET A 32 -7.75 5.34 -4.79
N PRO A 33 -8.71 4.40 -4.68
CA PRO A 33 -9.86 4.60 -3.80
C PRO A 33 -9.50 4.68 -2.29
N LEU A 34 -8.41 4.04 -1.87
CA LEU A 34 -7.94 4.12 -0.48
C LEU A 34 -7.32 5.49 -0.19
N GLU A 35 -6.60 6.05 -1.16
CA GLU A 35 -6.08 7.42 -1.11
C GLU A 35 -7.22 8.44 -1.07
N ASP A 36 -8.23 8.29 -1.92
CA ASP A 36 -9.41 9.16 -1.90
C ASP A 36 -10.14 9.12 -0.54
N ALA A 37 -10.23 7.93 0.07
CA ALA A 37 -10.80 7.78 1.41
C ALA A 37 -9.95 8.47 2.48
N ALA A 38 -8.62 8.40 2.35
CA ALA A 38 -7.68 9.11 3.21
C ALA A 38 -7.81 10.63 3.08
N ALA A 39 -7.89 11.14 1.85
CA ALA A 39 -8.12 12.54 1.53
C ALA A 39 -9.45 13.05 2.12
N ALA A 40 -10.49 12.20 2.15
CA ALA A 40 -11.77 12.47 2.78
C ALA A 40 -11.75 12.45 4.32
N GLY A 41 -10.59 12.20 4.94
CA GLY A 41 -10.37 12.25 6.39
C GLY A 41 -10.55 10.92 7.11
N ARG A 42 -10.66 9.80 6.39
CA ARG A 42 -10.64 8.47 7.01
C ARG A 42 -9.19 8.02 7.22
N PRO A 43 -8.76 7.59 8.41
CA PRO A 43 -7.40 7.09 8.57
C PRO A 43 -7.17 5.83 7.73
N VAL A 44 -6.17 5.87 6.84
CA VAL A 44 -5.77 4.73 6.00
C VAL A 44 -4.27 4.51 6.16
N THR A 45 -3.88 3.24 6.30
CA THR A 45 -2.48 2.83 6.33
C THR A 45 -2.29 1.66 5.37
N ILE A 46 -1.37 1.80 4.41
CA ILE A 46 -0.91 0.75 3.52
C ILE A 46 0.43 0.25 4.08
N ARG A 47 0.49 -1.04 4.41
CA ARG A 47 1.71 -1.70 4.88
C ARG A 47 2.24 -2.58 3.77
N TRP A 48 3.37 -2.16 3.21
CA TRP A 48 4.06 -2.86 2.13
C TRP A 48 5.16 -3.74 2.72
N HIS A 49 4.91 -5.04 2.72
CA HIS A 49 5.82 -6.04 3.25
C HIS A 49 6.73 -6.57 2.15
N PHE A 50 8.02 -6.63 2.46
CA PHE A 50 9.05 -7.13 1.56
C PHE A 50 10.07 -7.97 2.31
N ALA A 51 10.62 -8.99 1.66
CA ALA A 51 11.61 -9.87 2.25
C ALA A 51 13.00 -9.21 2.27
N GLU A 52 13.82 -9.57 3.25
CA GLU A 52 15.22 -9.16 3.27
C GLU A 52 15.98 -9.62 2.00
N GLY A 53 16.53 -8.67 1.27
CA GLY A 53 17.29 -8.91 0.03
C GLY A 53 16.42 -8.99 -1.24
N ASP A 54 15.12 -8.72 -1.14
CA ASP A 54 14.25 -8.55 -2.31
C ASP A 54 14.16 -7.07 -2.71
N ASP A 55 15.28 -6.56 -3.25
CA ASP A 55 15.44 -5.16 -3.65
C ASP A 55 14.38 -4.74 -4.68
N THR A 56 13.89 -5.67 -5.51
CA THR A 56 12.86 -5.35 -6.52
C THR A 56 11.50 -5.03 -5.89
N ILE A 57 11.10 -5.79 -4.86
CA ILE A 57 9.84 -5.53 -4.14
C ILE A 57 9.99 -4.32 -3.22
N GLU A 58 11.17 -4.12 -2.63
CA GLU A 58 11.49 -2.93 -1.83
C GLU A 58 11.37 -1.65 -2.68
N GLU A 59 12.14 -1.56 -3.78
CA GLU A 59 12.12 -0.41 -4.71
C GLU A 59 10.71 -0.11 -5.23
N ALA A 60 9.94 -1.15 -5.61
CA ALA A 60 8.57 -0.97 -6.06
C ALA A 60 7.66 -0.35 -4.98
N GLY A 61 7.85 -0.73 -3.71
CA GLY A 61 7.12 -0.16 -2.60
C GLY A 61 7.50 1.29 -2.33
N GLU A 62 8.78 1.65 -2.46
CA GLU A 62 9.26 3.03 -2.36
C GLU A 62 8.70 3.92 -3.47
N ASP A 63 8.69 3.43 -4.72
CA ASP A 63 8.09 4.11 -5.86
C ASP A 63 6.59 4.38 -5.60
N PHE A 64 5.87 3.37 -5.10
CA PHE A 64 4.48 3.58 -4.72
C PHE A 64 4.35 4.61 -3.60
N ALA A 65 5.12 4.50 -2.52
CA ALA A 65 5.01 5.40 -1.39
C ALA A 65 5.20 6.88 -1.79
N ALA A 66 6.03 7.15 -2.80
CA ALA A 66 6.26 8.50 -3.31
C ALA A 66 5.03 9.12 -4.01
N ASP A 67 4.07 8.31 -4.46
CA ASP A 67 2.86 8.75 -5.16
C ASP A 67 1.66 9.02 -4.22
N PHE A 68 1.79 8.82 -2.90
CA PHE A 68 0.70 9.04 -1.92
C PHE A 68 0.93 10.29 -1.07
N ASP A 69 -0.12 11.11 -0.94
CA ASP A 69 -0.09 12.34 -0.16
C ASP A 69 -0.90 12.24 1.15
N HIS A 70 -1.93 11.38 1.18
CA HIS A 70 -2.94 11.32 2.24
C HIS A 70 -2.92 10.02 3.04
N ALA A 71 -2.90 8.86 2.36
CA ALA A 71 -2.79 7.57 3.02
C ALA A 71 -1.38 7.41 3.57
N ARG A 72 -1.28 6.85 4.78
CA ARG A 72 0.02 6.54 5.35
C ARG A 72 0.59 5.31 4.66
N PHE A 73 1.81 5.40 4.15
CA PHE A 73 2.52 4.26 3.60
C PHE A 73 3.63 3.82 4.57
N GLU A 74 3.67 2.52 4.89
CA GLU A 74 4.67 1.93 5.79
C GLU A 74 5.41 0.79 5.07
N MET A 75 6.72 0.94 4.91
CA MET A 75 7.61 -0.13 4.43
C MET A 75 7.94 -1.06 5.60
N VAL A 76 7.56 -2.34 5.49
CA VAL A 76 7.74 -3.35 6.54
C VAL A 76 8.67 -4.45 6.03
N LYS A 77 9.91 -4.43 6.50
CA LYS A 77 10.87 -5.50 6.19
C LYS A 77 10.52 -6.76 6.97
N GLU A 78 10.19 -7.83 6.27
CA GLU A 78 9.98 -9.15 6.86
C GLU A 78 11.36 -9.81 7.12
N VAL A 79 11.69 -10.02 8.39
CA VAL A 79 12.87 -10.79 8.78
C VAL A 79 12.41 -12.23 9.05
N VAL A 80 12.88 -13.17 8.22
CA VAL A 80 12.67 -14.60 8.48
C VAL A 80 13.58 -14.99 9.64
N ALA A 81 12.99 -15.36 10.77
CA ALA A 81 13.69 -15.82 11.97
C ALA A 81 14.34 -17.19 11.80
#